data_AF-A0A2D4Q1W5-F1
#
_entry.id   AF-A0A2D4Q1W5-F1
#
_cell.length_a   1.000
_cell.length_b   1.000
_cell.length_c   1.000
_cell.angle_alpha   90.00
_cell.angle_beta   90.00
_cell.angle_gamma   90.00
#
_symmetry.space_group_name_H-M   'P 1'
#
loop_
_entity.id
_entity.type
_entity.pdbx_description
1 polymer ?
#
loop_
_entity_poly.entity_id
_entity_poly.type
_entity_poly.pdbx_seq_one_letter_code
_entity_poly.pdbx_strand_id
1 'polypeptide(L)'
;MYPIAVSGDHENNKMFSNCSKASILQTIQSKAPECFKERTNKVCGNSRVDEEEECDPGLLHLQNDFCCTSDCKLKPNAKCSDRNSPCCKGCQFESADKKCQEAINATCKGESYCTGKSFIGP
;
A
#
# COMPACT_ATOMS: atom_id res chain seq x y z
N MET A 1 4.91 -23.45 -2.08
CA MET A 1 6.36 -23.41 -1.85
C MET A 1 7.05 -24.31 -2.85
N TYR A 2 7.25 -23.82 -4.06
CA TYR A 2 7.94 -24.57 -5.11
C TYR A 2 9.42 -24.13 -5.10
N PRO A 3 10.39 -25.05 -5.18
CA PRO A 3 11.81 -24.72 -4.97
C PRO A 3 12.46 -24.01 -6.16
N ILE A 4 11.72 -23.82 -7.26
CA ILE A 4 12.19 -23.14 -8.47
C ILE A 4 11.21 -22.02 -8.86
N ALA A 5 11.68 -21.12 -9.71
CA ALA A 5 10.88 -20.01 -10.21
C ALA A 5 9.60 -20.50 -10.92
N VAL A 6 8.52 -19.74 -10.75
CA VAL A 6 7.22 -19.97 -11.40
C VAL A 6 6.76 -18.68 -12.07
N SER A 7 5.93 -18.79 -13.10
CA SER A 7 5.42 -17.61 -13.82
C SER A 7 4.44 -16.78 -12.98
N GLY A 8 3.69 -17.42 -12.08
CA GLY A 8 2.65 -16.78 -11.28
C GLY A 8 1.26 -16.81 -11.91
N ASP A 9 1.13 -17.35 -13.13
CA ASP A 9 -0.11 -17.33 -13.91
C ASP A 9 -1.11 -18.43 -13.49
N HIS A 10 -0.63 -19.51 -12.87
CA HIS A 10 -1.48 -20.61 -12.45
C HIS A 10 -2.09 -20.34 -11.07
N GLU A 11 -3.33 -20.79 -10.85
CA GLU A 11 -4.07 -20.55 -9.60
C GLU A 11 -3.29 -20.96 -8.34
N ASN A 12 -2.62 -22.12 -8.38
CA ASN A 12 -1.85 -22.63 -7.25
C ASN A 12 -0.57 -21.83 -6.96
N ASN A 13 -0.14 -20.92 -7.84
CA ASN A 13 0.97 -20.02 -7.54
C ASN A 13 0.62 -19.00 -6.44
N LYS A 14 -0.68 -18.76 -6.22
CA LYS A 14 -1.20 -17.86 -5.18
C LYS A 14 -1.56 -18.59 -3.88
N MET A 15 -1.45 -19.92 -3.86
CA MET A 15 -1.94 -20.76 -2.77
C MET A 15 -0.81 -21.58 -2.13
N PHE A 16 -0.89 -21.78 -0.82
CA PHE A 16 -0.03 -22.73 -0.13
C PHE A 16 -0.51 -24.17 -0.35
N SER A 17 0.43 -25.10 -0.56
CA SER A 17 0.14 -26.54 -0.56
C SER A 17 -0.21 -27.02 0.85
N ASN A 18 -0.81 -28.21 0.95
CA ASN A 18 -1.17 -28.81 2.24
C ASN A 18 0.05 -29.02 3.15
N CYS A 19 1.18 -29.44 2.60
CA CYS A 19 2.44 -29.57 3.35
C CYS A 19 2.91 -28.22 3.92
N SER A 20 2.80 -27.15 3.11
CA SER A 20 3.18 -25.80 3.54
C SER A 20 2.25 -25.31 4.66
N LYS A 21 0.93 -25.50 4.51
CA LYS A 21 -0.07 -25.12 5.52
C LYS A 21 0.18 -25.82 6.86
N ALA A 22 0.47 -27.13 6.84
CA ALA A 22 0.75 -27.89 8.06
C ALA A 22 2.00 -27.36 8.80
N SER A 23 3.09 -27.10 8.07
CA SER A 23 4.32 -26.54 8.64
C SER A 23 4.14 -25.12 9.18
N ILE A 24 3.42 -24.26 8.44
CA ILE A 24 3.09 -22.90 8.89
C ILE A 24 2.25 -22.96 10.17
N LEU A 25 1.23 -23.81 10.23
CA LEU A 25 0.37 -23.95 11.40
C LEU A 25 1.17 -24.33 12.65
N GLN A 26 2.05 -25.33 12.56
CA GLN A 26 2.90 -25.75 13.68
C GLN A 26 3.81 -24.61 14.18
N THR A 27 4.34 -23.82 13.25
CA THR A 27 5.18 -22.66 13.58
C THR A 27 4.36 -21.56 14.25
N ILE A 28 3.18 -21.23 13.72
CA ILE A 28 2.29 -20.23 14.31
C ILE A 28 1.86 -20.65 15.73
N GLN A 29 1.47 -21.91 15.95
CA GLN A 29 1.07 -22.39 17.28
C GLN A 29 2.17 -22.26 18.33
N SER A 30 3.43 -22.45 17.95
CA SER A 30 4.56 -22.36 18.87
C SER A 30 5.08 -20.93 19.06
N LYS A 31 5.08 -20.12 17.99
CA LYS A 31 5.78 -18.82 17.97
C LYS A 31 4.87 -17.60 18.00
N ALA A 32 3.61 -17.71 17.57
CA ALA A 32 2.71 -16.57 17.59
C ALA A 32 2.53 -15.96 18.99
N PRO A 33 2.39 -16.73 20.09
CA PRO A 33 2.25 -16.14 21.43
C PRO A 33 3.45 -15.29 21.87
N GLU A 34 4.65 -15.52 21.31
CA GLU A 34 5.86 -14.79 21.67
C GLU A 34 5.86 -13.34 21.13
N CYS A 35 5.27 -13.10 19.96
CA CYS A 35 5.41 -11.80 19.28
C CYS A 35 4.25 -11.34 18.40
N PHE A 36 3.27 -12.21 18.10
CA PHE A 36 2.09 -11.76 17.37
C PHE A 36 1.26 -10.90 18.30
N LYS A 37 0.78 -9.79 17.74
CA LYS A 37 -0.14 -8.89 18.41
C LYS A 37 -1.49 -8.99 17.72
N GLU A 38 -2.54 -8.65 18.46
CA GLU A 38 -3.84 -8.44 17.85
C GLU A 38 -3.70 -7.47 16.67
N ARG A 39 -4.34 -7.81 15.55
CA ARG A 39 -4.23 -7.02 14.34
C ARG A 39 -4.79 -5.63 14.61
N THR A 40 -3.89 -4.65 14.67
CA THR A 40 -4.26 -3.24 14.68
C THR A 40 -4.24 -2.79 13.22
N ASN A 41 -5.40 -2.47 12.65
CA ASN A 41 -5.50 -1.92 11.29
C ASN A 41 -5.12 -0.41 11.24
N LYS A 42 -4.33 0.05 12.22
CA LYS A 42 -4.06 1.46 12.47
C LYS A 42 -2.59 1.59 12.86
N VAL A 43 -1.71 1.56 11.86
CA VAL A 43 -0.27 1.71 12.08
C VAL A 43 0.20 2.96 11.37
N CYS A 44 -0.18 4.10 11.95
CA CYS A 44 0.25 5.40 11.46
C CYS A 44 1.79 5.51 11.49
N GLY A 45 2.37 5.84 10.35
CA GLY A 45 3.81 5.99 10.15
C GLY A 45 4.46 4.83 9.40
N ASN A 46 3.68 3.88 8.86
CA ASN A 46 4.20 2.80 8.02
C ASN A 46 4.24 3.16 6.51
N SER A 47 3.87 4.41 6.16
CA SER A 47 3.79 4.94 4.79
C SER A 47 2.69 4.32 3.91
N ARG A 48 1.71 3.65 4.51
CA ARG A 48 0.56 3.06 3.83
C ARG A 48 -0.72 3.55 4.50
N VAL A 49 -1.61 4.13 3.71
CA VAL A 49 -2.93 4.55 4.19
C VAL A 49 -3.80 3.33 4.46
N ASP A 50 -4.13 3.10 5.73
CA ASP A 50 -5.09 2.08 6.17
C ASP A 50 -6.54 2.62 6.22
N GLU A 51 -7.55 1.77 6.45
CA GLU A 51 -8.99 2.08 6.24
C GLU A 51 -9.54 3.29 7.02
N GLU A 52 -8.89 3.70 8.12
CA GLU A 52 -9.32 4.84 8.94
C GLU A 52 -8.36 6.06 8.88
N GLU A 53 -7.32 5.95 8.07
CA GLU A 53 -6.32 6.99 7.85
C GLU A 53 -6.65 7.78 6.58
N GLU A 54 -6.36 9.08 6.59
CA GLU A 54 -6.55 9.93 5.39
C GLU A 54 -5.24 10.11 4.60
N CYS A 55 -4.12 9.87 5.27
CA CYS A 55 -2.76 9.92 4.76
C CYS A 55 -1.84 9.22 5.76
N ASP A 56 -0.64 8.82 5.32
CA ASP A 56 0.41 8.32 6.21
C ASP A 56 1.75 8.99 5.83
N PRO A 57 2.33 9.83 6.70
CA PRO A 57 3.57 10.56 6.39
C PRO A 57 4.82 9.67 6.45
N GLY A 58 4.71 8.48 7.06
CA GLY A 58 5.84 7.62 7.41
C GLY A 58 6.57 8.08 8.68
N LEU A 59 7.26 7.14 9.31
CA LEU A 59 7.98 7.34 10.58
C LEU A 59 8.98 8.51 10.54
N LEU A 60 9.64 8.73 9.40
CA LEU A 60 10.64 9.79 9.24
C LEU A 60 10.05 11.20 9.12
N HIS A 61 8.75 11.31 8.81
CA HIS A 61 8.11 12.59 8.48
C HIS A 61 6.87 12.90 9.30
N LEU A 62 6.66 12.15 10.40
CA LEU A 62 5.58 12.34 11.36
C LEU A 62 5.35 13.81 11.74
N GLN A 63 6.40 14.63 11.83
CA GLN A 63 6.30 16.03 12.26
C GLN A 63 6.47 17.08 11.15
N ASN A 64 7.00 16.70 9.99
CA ASN A 64 7.41 17.67 8.95
C ASN A 64 6.68 17.51 7.62
N ASP A 65 5.78 16.53 7.50
CA ASP A 65 4.95 16.41 6.30
C ASP A 65 4.01 17.61 6.16
N PHE A 66 3.95 18.22 4.97
CA PHE A 66 3.17 19.43 4.75
C PHE A 66 1.69 19.16 4.49
N CYS A 67 1.33 17.93 4.11
CA CYS A 67 -0.03 17.52 3.77
C CYS A 67 -0.69 16.68 4.86
N CYS A 68 0.10 15.99 5.68
CA CYS A 68 -0.36 15.05 6.68
C CYS A 68 0.07 15.44 8.10
N THR A 69 -0.76 15.13 9.10
CA THR A 69 -0.44 15.27 10.52
C THR A 69 0.26 14.01 11.06
N SER A 70 0.83 14.10 12.26
CA SER A 70 1.38 12.94 12.98
C SER A 70 0.33 11.90 13.36
N ASP A 71 -0.96 12.26 13.30
CA ASP A 71 -2.10 11.41 13.63
C ASP A 71 -2.73 10.79 12.37
N CYS A 72 -2.02 10.82 11.23
CA CYS A 72 -2.47 10.26 9.95
C CYS A 72 -3.79 10.85 9.43
N LYS A 73 -3.95 12.16 9.64
CA LYS A 73 -5.04 12.98 9.11
C LYS A 73 -4.53 14.04 8.16
N LEU A 74 -5.32 14.39 7.16
CA LEU A 74 -4.95 15.47 6.25
C LEU A 74 -4.95 16.80 7.01
N LYS A 75 -3.95 17.62 6.72
CA LYS A 75 -3.88 18.99 7.24
C LYS A 75 -5.00 19.85 6.62
N PRO A 76 -5.39 20.96 7.28
CA PRO A 76 -6.37 21.88 6.71
C PRO A 76 -5.99 22.30 5.29
N ASN A 77 -6.97 22.27 4.37
CA ASN A 77 -6.85 22.54 2.93
C ASN A 77 -6.10 21.49 2.10
N ALA A 78 -5.54 20.43 2.69
CA ALA A 78 -5.00 19.31 1.94
C ALA A 78 -6.16 18.41 1.44
N LYS A 79 -6.11 18.03 0.16
CA LYS A 79 -7.05 17.07 -0.45
C LYS A 79 -6.46 15.68 -0.62
N CYS A 80 -5.14 15.57 -0.52
CA CYS A 80 -4.37 14.35 -0.66
C CYS A 80 -2.97 14.54 -0.05
N SER A 81 -2.19 13.48 -0.02
CA SER A 81 -0.78 13.48 0.39
C SER A 81 0.11 13.07 -0.76
N ASP A 82 1.12 13.90 -1.07
CA ASP A 82 2.12 13.68 -2.12
C ASP A 82 2.90 12.38 -1.92
N ARG A 83 2.95 11.85 -0.68
CA ARG A 83 3.63 10.58 -0.39
C ARG A 83 2.79 9.36 -0.69
N ASN A 84 1.48 9.50 -0.57
CA ASN A 84 0.56 8.37 -0.61
C ASN A 84 -0.07 8.19 -1.98
N SER A 85 0.10 9.15 -2.91
CA SER A 85 -0.43 9.05 -4.25
C SER A 85 0.44 9.73 -5.32
N PRO A 86 0.67 9.08 -6.48
CA PRO A 86 1.31 9.70 -7.65
C PRO A 86 0.45 10.79 -8.33
N CYS A 87 -0.83 10.90 -7.97
CA CYS A 87 -1.77 11.92 -8.45
C CYS A 87 -2.00 13.06 -7.46
N CYS A 88 -1.10 13.21 -6.49
CA CYS A 88 -1.08 14.32 -5.56
C CYS A 88 0.18 15.16 -5.74
N LYS A 89 0.02 16.48 -5.76
CA LYS A 89 1.14 17.41 -5.77
C LYS A 89 0.78 18.66 -4.99
N GLY A 90 1.63 19.05 -4.05
CA GLY A 90 1.39 20.20 -3.18
C GLY A 90 0.09 20.05 -2.39
N CYS A 91 -0.24 18.82 -1.96
CA CYS A 91 -1.46 18.48 -1.23
C CYS A 91 -2.77 18.69 -2.01
N GLN A 92 -2.70 18.87 -3.34
CA GLN A 92 -3.86 19.01 -4.23
C GLN A 92 -3.84 17.93 -5.31
N PHE A 93 -5.01 17.64 -5.89
CA PHE A 93 -5.10 16.74 -7.02
C PHE A 93 -4.32 17.30 -8.21
N GLU A 94 -3.48 16.44 -8.77
CA GLU A 94 -2.69 16.76 -9.95
C GLU A 94 -3.57 16.75 -11.21
N SER A 95 -3.14 17.48 -12.24
CA SER A 95 -3.81 17.63 -13.53
C SER A 95 -4.17 16.30 -14.19
N ALA A 96 -5.25 16.29 -14.98
CA ALA A 96 -5.73 15.08 -15.64
C ALA A 96 -4.76 14.51 -16.69
N ASP A 97 -3.82 15.32 -17.17
CA ASP A 97 -2.81 14.91 -18.15
C ASP A 97 -1.55 14.34 -17.50
N LYS A 98 -1.47 14.32 -16.16
CA LYS A 98 -0.34 13.72 -15.47
C LYS A 98 -0.40 12.21 -15.58
N LYS A 99 0.58 11.63 -16.26
CA LYS A 99 0.83 10.20 -16.21
C LYS A 99 1.20 9.76 -14.79
N CYS A 100 0.46 8.79 -14.25
CA CYS A 100 0.66 8.23 -12.91
C CYS A 100 1.13 6.77 -12.91
N GLN A 101 0.95 6.06 -14.02
CA GLN A 101 1.50 4.72 -14.21
C GLN A 101 2.02 4.58 -15.64
N GLU A 102 3.27 4.13 -15.77
CA GLU A 102 3.84 3.76 -17.07
C GLU A 102 3.23 2.46 -17.60
N ALA A 103 3.30 2.24 -18.90
CA ALA A 103 2.86 1.00 -19.52
C ALA A 103 3.71 -0.19 -19.00
N ILE A 104 3.04 -1.26 -18.58
CA ILE A 104 3.66 -2.51 -18.16
C ILE A 104 3.34 -3.58 -19.20
N ASN A 105 4.17 -3.63 -20.23
CA ASN A 105 4.03 -4.54 -21.37
C ASN A 105 3.95 -6.02 -20.94
N ALA A 106 4.72 -6.40 -19.91
CA ALA A 106 4.71 -7.78 -19.39
C ALA A 106 3.33 -8.23 -18.87
N THR A 107 2.47 -7.29 -18.47
CA THR A 107 1.12 -7.57 -17.99
C THR A 107 0.02 -6.98 -18.88
N CYS A 108 0.38 -6.54 -20.09
CA CYS A 108 -0.51 -5.86 -21.04
C CYS A 108 -1.29 -4.68 -20.41
N LYS A 109 -0.67 -3.95 -19.47
CA LYS A 109 -1.25 -2.76 -18.86
C LYS A 109 -0.76 -1.53 -19.60
N GLY A 110 -1.70 -0.72 -20.10
CA GLY A 110 -1.39 0.57 -20.73
C GLY A 110 -0.92 1.62 -19.72
N GLU A 111 -0.72 2.83 -20.22
CA GLU A 111 -0.45 4.00 -19.39
C GLU A 111 -1.72 4.45 -18.67
N SER A 112 -1.59 4.88 -17.40
CA SER A 112 -2.68 5.51 -16.65
C SER A 112 -2.34 6.97 -16.35
N TYR A 113 -3.39 7.79 -16.36
CA TYR A 113 -3.32 9.23 -16.15
C TYR A 113 -4.24 9.62 -14.98
N CYS A 114 -3.85 10.63 -14.22
CA CYS A 114 -4.66 11.15 -13.14
C CYS A 114 -6.01 11.67 -13.67
N THR A 115 -7.03 11.71 -12.81
CA THR A 115 -8.36 12.18 -13.23
C THR A 115 -8.56 13.69 -13.04
N GLY A 116 -7.65 14.37 -12.33
CA GLY A 116 -7.82 15.75 -11.89
C GLY A 116 -8.86 15.94 -10.77
N LYS A 117 -9.57 14.89 -10.38
CA LYS A 117 -10.69 14.94 -9.42
C LYS A 117 -10.51 14.01 -8.23
N SER A 118 -9.52 13.12 -8.29
CA SER A 118 -9.21 12.15 -7.26
C SER A 118 -7.71 11.95 -7.17
N PHE A 119 -7.25 11.57 -5.98
CA PHE A 119 -5.89 11.10 -5.76
C PHE A 119 -5.72 9.63 -6.20
N ILE A 120 -6.79 8.90 -6.50
CA ILE A 120 -6.72 7.53 -7.03
C ILE A 120 -6.59 7.63 -8.54
N GLY A 121 -5.54 7.02 -9.09
CA GLY A 121 -5.42 6.81 -10.53
C GLY A 121 -6.46 5.79 -11.03
N PRO A 122 -6.89 5.88 -12.30
CA PRO A 122 -7.79 4.89 -12.90
C PRO A 122 -7.17 3.49 -12.99
#